data_AF-A0A355YCE3-F1
#
_entry.id   AF-A0A355YCE3-F1
#
_cell.length_a   1.000
_cell.length_b   1.000
_cell.length_c   1.000
_cell.angle_alpha   90.00
_cell.angle_beta   90.00
_cell.angle_gamma   90.00
#
_symmetry.space_group_name_H-M   'P 1'
#
loop_
_entity.id
_entity.type
_entity.pdbx_description
1 polymer ?
#
loop_
_entity_poly.entity_id
_entity_poly.type
_entity_poly.pdbx_seq_one_letter_code
_entity_poly.pdbx_strand_id
1 'polypeptide(L)'
;MAAIHHQIWIDAPLATVHAGLATAQGLGRWWVAHTASVIDGAMVLSHNPGPVHGVVAMKVLEASAHCVRWETISRHPAQSPASAWTGTEIRFELSRRASPGDWRGLPHEGEPMTVLEFRHLGWSPDSEFLGFCSQAWAETLVMLRRWAESHPDLPA
;
A
#
# COMPACT_ATOMS: atom_id res chain seq x y z
N MET A 1 6.44 -15.92 -12.16
CA MET A 1 5.32 -15.21 -11.50
C MET A 1 5.34 -13.76 -11.94
N ALA A 2 4.17 -13.16 -12.15
CA ALA A 2 4.04 -11.74 -12.48
C ALA A 2 4.02 -10.87 -11.21
N ALA A 3 4.21 -9.57 -11.39
CA ALA A 3 4.15 -8.59 -10.30
C ALA A 3 3.61 -7.26 -10.81
N ILE A 4 2.90 -6.55 -9.94
CA ILE A 4 2.54 -5.14 -10.13
C ILE A 4 3.64 -4.31 -9.44
N HIS A 5 4.14 -3.28 -10.12
CA HIS A 5 5.10 -2.32 -9.56
C HIS A 5 4.64 -0.89 -9.86
N HIS A 6 4.57 -0.08 -8.81
CA HIS A 6 4.35 1.37 -8.91
C HIS A 6 5.43 2.10 -8.12
N GLN A 7 5.93 3.20 -8.65
CA GLN A 7 6.82 4.12 -7.94
C GLN A 7 6.11 5.47 -7.77
N ILE A 8 6.01 5.93 -6.53
CA ILE A 8 5.30 7.16 -6.18
C ILE A 8 6.27 8.09 -5.44
N TRP A 9 6.37 9.32 -5.92
CA TRP A 9 7.09 10.41 -5.25
C TRP A 9 6.07 11.21 -4.44
N ILE A 10 6.38 11.45 -3.17
CA ILE A 10 5.48 12.02 -2.18
C ILE A 10 6.20 13.17 -1.48
N ASP A 11 5.64 14.37 -1.57
CA ASP A 11 6.17 15.57 -0.90
C ASP A 11 5.79 15.59 0.58
N ALA A 12 6.30 14.61 1.32
CA ALA A 12 6.05 14.45 2.74
C ALA A 12 7.22 13.73 3.43
N PRO A 13 7.40 13.93 4.76
CA PRO A 13 8.36 13.16 5.53
C PRO A 13 8.10 11.65 5.45
N LEU A 14 9.18 10.87 5.46
CA LEU A 14 9.11 9.41 5.39
C LEU A 14 8.29 8.82 6.53
N ALA A 15 8.40 9.39 7.74
CA ALA A 15 7.63 9.00 8.91
C ALA A 15 6.12 9.17 8.68
N THR A 16 5.68 10.28 8.07
CA THR A 16 4.27 10.51 7.72
C THR A 16 3.74 9.43 6.78
N VAL A 17 4.48 9.12 5.71
CA VAL A 17 4.08 8.08 4.75
C VAL A 17 4.04 6.70 5.43
N HIS A 18 5.04 6.38 6.24
CA HIS A 18 5.09 5.13 7.00
C HIS A 18 3.91 5.00 7.98
N ALA A 19 3.58 6.05 8.72
CA ALA A 19 2.45 6.06 9.66
C ALA A 19 1.11 5.80 8.96
N GLY A 20 0.96 6.26 7.72
CA GLY A 20 -0.20 5.97 6.87
C GLY A 20 -0.31 4.51 6.42
N LEU A 21 0.81 3.76 6.40
CA LEU A 21 0.86 2.40 5.89
C LEU A 21 0.87 1.35 7.02
N ALA A 22 1.61 1.60 8.10
CA ALA A 22 1.99 0.55 9.05
C ALA A 22 0.87 0.10 10.00
N THR A 23 -0.25 0.83 10.09
CA THR A 23 -1.30 0.57 11.09
C THR A 23 -2.70 0.63 10.49
N ALA A 24 -3.64 -0.10 11.09
CA ALA A 24 -5.06 -0.02 10.72
C ALA A 24 -5.61 1.41 10.81
N GLN A 25 -5.21 2.17 11.84
CA GLN A 25 -5.59 3.58 11.99
C GLN A 25 -5.04 4.43 10.84
N GLY A 26 -3.77 4.25 10.46
CA GLY A 26 -3.14 4.94 9.34
C GLY A 26 -3.85 4.67 8.02
N LEU A 27 -4.06 3.39 7.69
CA LEU A 27 -4.75 2.96 6.48
C LEU A 27 -6.18 3.51 6.40
N GLY A 28 -6.85 3.60 7.55
CA GLY A 28 -8.20 4.17 7.68
C GLY A 28 -8.29 5.66 7.35
N ARG A 29 -7.19 6.41 7.33
CA ARG A 29 -7.21 7.86 7.04
C ARG A 29 -7.29 8.19 5.56
N TRP A 30 -6.86 7.28 4.68
CA TRP A 30 -6.73 7.58 3.26
C TRP A 30 -7.24 6.47 2.32
N TRP A 31 -7.37 5.22 2.78
CA TRP A 31 -7.82 4.11 1.93
C TRP A 31 -9.25 3.68 2.24
N VAL A 32 -9.41 2.89 3.30
CA VAL A 32 -10.68 2.37 3.81
C VAL A 32 -10.48 2.01 5.28
N ALA A 33 -11.55 2.04 6.07
CA ALA A 33 -11.49 1.64 7.47
C ALA A 33 -10.94 0.21 7.60
N HIS A 34 -9.77 0.09 8.22
CA HIS A 34 -9.14 -1.18 8.55
C HIS A 34 -9.33 -1.49 10.03
N THR A 35 -9.30 -2.78 10.34
CA THR A 35 -9.24 -3.30 11.70
C THR A 35 -7.95 -4.08 11.88
N ALA A 36 -7.39 -4.05 13.08
CA ALA A 36 -6.24 -4.85 13.48
C ALA A 36 -6.71 -5.94 14.44
N SER A 37 -6.21 -7.16 14.25
CA SER A 37 -6.49 -8.32 15.11
C SER A 37 -5.25 -9.21 15.21
N VAL A 38 -5.24 -10.11 16.19
CA VAL A 38 -4.18 -11.13 16.32
C VAL A 38 -4.79 -12.50 16.08
N ILE A 39 -4.25 -13.24 15.11
CA ILE A 39 -4.68 -14.60 14.74
C ILE A 39 -3.44 -15.50 14.79
N ASP A 40 -3.48 -16.55 15.60
CA ASP A 40 -2.36 -17.50 15.80
C ASP A 40 -1.01 -16.80 16.10
N GLY A 41 -1.08 -15.72 16.90
CA GLY A 41 0.09 -14.92 17.28
C GLY A 41 0.59 -13.95 16.21
N ALA A 42 -0.02 -13.91 15.02
CA ALA A 42 0.32 -12.97 13.95
C ALA A 42 -0.63 -11.77 13.93
N MET A 43 -0.08 -10.57 13.70
CA MET A 43 -0.87 -9.37 13.46
C MET A 43 -1.55 -9.46 12.08
N VAL A 44 -2.86 -9.23 12.03
CA VAL A 44 -3.67 -9.26 10.82
C VAL A 44 -4.43 -7.95 10.68
N LEU A 45 -4.24 -7.30 9.54
CA LEU A 45 -5.00 -6.15 9.08
C LEU A 45 -6.13 -6.63 8.19
N SER A 46 -7.35 -6.13 8.40
CA SER A 46 -8.48 -6.50 7.55
C SER A 46 -9.40 -5.32 7.27
N HIS A 47 -10.03 -5.32 6.10
CA HIS A 47 -11.07 -4.38 5.75
C HIS A 47 -12.20 -5.10 4.99
N ASN A 48 -13.39 -4.50 5.03
CA ASN A 48 -14.55 -5.00 4.31
C ASN A 48 -14.85 -4.07 3.12
N PRO A 49 -14.48 -4.45 1.88
CA PRO A 49 -14.78 -3.67 0.68
C PRO A 49 -16.27 -3.72 0.28
N GLY A 50 -17.09 -4.54 0.94
CA GLY A 50 -18.53 -4.63 0.71
C GLY A 50 -19.06 -6.06 0.83
N PRO A 51 -20.38 -6.24 1.00
CA PRO A 51 -20.99 -7.54 1.31
C PRO A 51 -20.76 -8.62 0.24
N VAL A 52 -20.54 -8.22 -1.02
CA VAL A 52 -20.35 -9.15 -2.16
C VAL A 52 -18.92 -9.68 -2.25
N HIS A 53 -17.94 -8.96 -1.70
CA HIS A 53 -16.52 -9.27 -1.84
C HIS A 53 -15.96 -10.08 -0.67
N GLY A 54 -16.60 -10.02 0.51
CA GLY A 54 -16.08 -10.62 1.74
C GLY A 54 -14.91 -9.82 2.32
N VAL A 55 -14.44 -10.23 3.49
CA VAL A 55 -13.36 -9.52 4.20
C VAL A 55 -12.00 -9.83 3.56
N VAL A 56 -11.28 -8.78 3.17
CA VAL A 56 -9.87 -8.89 2.78
C VAL A 56 -9.04 -8.89 4.05
N ALA A 57 -8.23 -9.93 4.24
CA ALA A 57 -7.36 -10.10 5.40
C ALA A 57 -5.91 -10.29 4.97
N MET A 58 -5.02 -9.54 5.64
CA MET A 58 -3.61 -9.42 5.33
C MET A 58 -2.79 -9.61 6.61
N LYS A 59 -1.96 -10.65 6.63
CA LYS A 59 -1.00 -10.89 7.72
C LYS A 59 0.18 -9.94 7.59
N VAL A 60 0.53 -9.24 8.66
CA VAL A 60 1.71 -8.37 8.68
C VAL A 60 2.96 -9.25 8.79
N LEU A 61 3.82 -9.19 7.76
CA LEU A 61 5.12 -9.87 7.73
C LEU A 61 6.22 -8.97 8.27
N GLU A 62 6.16 -7.67 7.98
CA GLU A 62 7.14 -6.68 8.39
C GLU A 62 6.48 -5.29 8.52
N ALA A 63 6.90 -4.53 9.52
CA ALA A 63 6.59 -3.11 9.69
C ALA A 63 7.81 -2.41 10.30
N SER A 64 8.86 -2.24 9.49
CA SER A 64 10.09 -1.53 9.86
C SER A 64 10.07 -0.11 9.29
N ALA A 65 10.97 0.75 9.76
CA ALA A 65 10.99 2.16 9.39
C ALA A 65 10.98 2.43 7.87
N HIS A 66 11.54 1.52 7.07
CA HIS A 66 11.67 1.67 5.62
C HIS A 66 10.89 0.62 4.82
N CYS A 67 10.18 -0.30 5.48
CA CYS A 67 9.54 -1.42 4.81
C CYS A 67 8.27 -1.88 5.53
N VAL A 68 7.17 -1.96 4.80
CA VAL A 68 5.91 -2.56 5.26
C VAL A 68 5.55 -3.70 4.31
N ARG A 69 5.31 -4.89 4.85
CA ARG A 69 5.01 -6.10 4.06
C ARG A 69 3.84 -6.85 4.64
N TRP A 70 2.94 -7.26 3.76
CA TRP A 70 1.79 -8.07 4.10
C TRP A 70 1.68 -9.29 3.19
N GLU A 71 1.18 -10.38 3.74
CA GLU A 71 0.73 -11.55 2.99
C GLU A 71 -0.80 -11.56 2.98
N THR A 72 -1.42 -11.68 1.81
CA THR A 72 -2.88 -11.80 1.73
C THR A 72 -3.29 -13.23 2.07
N ILE A 73 -4.03 -13.42 3.16
CA ILE A 73 -4.42 -14.74 3.69
C ILE A 73 -5.90 -15.07 3.48
N SER A 74 -6.68 -14.08 3.05
CA SER A 74 -8.11 -14.21 2.75
C SER A 74 -8.36 -14.96 1.44
N ARG A 75 -9.54 -15.60 1.33
CA ARG A 75 -10.03 -16.29 0.12
C ARG A 75 -11.34 -15.66 -0.33
N HIS A 76 -11.50 -15.52 -1.63
CA HIS A 76 -12.66 -14.83 -2.22
C HIS A 76 -13.25 -15.64 -3.38
N PRO A 77 -14.54 -15.42 -3.70
CA PRO A 77 -15.18 -16.01 -4.89
C PRO A 77 -14.44 -15.64 -6.18
N ALA A 78 -14.39 -16.55 -7.16
CA ALA A 78 -13.58 -16.40 -8.38
C ALA A 78 -13.88 -15.13 -9.19
N GLN A 79 -15.10 -14.61 -9.13
CA GLN A 79 -15.53 -13.37 -9.77
C GLN A 79 -14.98 -12.09 -9.10
N SER A 80 -14.44 -12.20 -7.89
CA SER A 80 -13.84 -11.08 -7.16
C SER A 80 -12.39 -10.93 -7.58
N PRO A 81 -11.89 -9.71 -7.88
CA PRO A 81 -10.47 -9.49 -8.16
C PRO A 81 -9.54 -9.93 -7.01
N ALA A 82 -10.04 -9.88 -5.77
CA ALA A 82 -9.33 -10.34 -4.59
C ALA A 82 -9.10 -11.87 -4.55
N SER A 83 -9.80 -12.65 -5.38
CA SER A 83 -9.58 -14.11 -5.48
C SER A 83 -8.19 -14.46 -6.00
N ALA A 84 -7.56 -13.56 -6.77
CA ALA A 84 -6.19 -13.74 -7.25
C ALA A 84 -5.11 -13.39 -6.22
N TRP A 85 -5.49 -12.92 -5.02
CA TRP A 85 -4.56 -12.38 -4.03
C TRP A 85 -4.17 -13.40 -2.95
N THR A 86 -4.89 -14.51 -2.76
CA THR A 86 -4.53 -15.46 -1.70
C THR A 86 -3.09 -15.98 -1.87
N GLY A 87 -2.25 -15.77 -0.86
CA GLY A 87 -0.83 -16.17 -0.86
C GLY A 87 0.11 -15.18 -1.56
N THR A 88 -0.38 -14.04 -2.05
CA THR A 88 0.46 -12.98 -2.63
C THR A 88 1.05 -12.08 -1.54
N GLU A 89 2.17 -11.42 -1.86
CA GLU A 89 2.82 -10.45 -0.98
C GLU A 89 2.57 -9.03 -1.49
N ILE A 90 2.11 -8.14 -0.60
CA ILE A 90 2.07 -6.69 -0.82
C ILE A 90 3.25 -6.08 -0.06
N ARG A 91 4.08 -5.30 -0.75
CA ARG A 91 5.30 -4.70 -0.22
C ARG A 91 5.36 -3.22 -0.54
N PHE A 92 5.72 -2.44 0.47
CA PHE A 92 6.00 -1.02 0.39
C PHE A 92 7.42 -0.78 0.89
N GLU A 93 8.30 -0.28 0.02
CA GLU A 93 9.66 0.11 0.39
C GLU A 93 9.77 1.64 0.31
N LEU A 94 10.24 2.26 1.38
CA LEU A 94 10.31 3.72 1.53
C LEU A 94 11.77 4.18 1.53
N SER A 95 12.08 5.16 0.70
CA SER A 95 13.39 5.79 0.65
C SER A 95 13.27 7.31 0.63
N ARG A 96 14.30 8.00 1.14
CA ARG A 96 14.41 9.45 1.04
C ARG A 96 15.28 9.80 -0.16
N ARG A 97 14.80 10.62 -1.09
CA ARG A 97 15.55 11.05 -2.29
C ARG A 97 15.36 12.55 -2.52
N ALA A 98 16.37 13.21 -3.08
CA ALA A 98 16.25 14.61 -3.46
C ALA A 98 15.19 14.79 -4.56
N SER A 99 14.36 15.81 -4.44
CA SER A 99 13.38 16.17 -5.45
C SER A 99 14.10 16.45 -6.77
N PRO A 100 13.69 15.81 -7.87
CA PRO A 100 14.21 16.14 -9.19
C PRO A 100 13.72 17.51 -9.67
N GLY A 101 12.77 18.16 -8.98
CA GLY A 101 12.29 19.48 -9.35
C GLY A 101 11.42 19.50 -10.61
N ASP A 102 11.37 20.68 -11.24
CA ASP A 102 10.38 21.04 -12.25
C ASP A 102 10.37 20.13 -13.49
N TRP A 103 11.49 19.50 -13.85
CA TRP A 103 11.53 18.62 -15.05
C TRP A 103 10.70 17.34 -14.90
N ARG A 104 10.35 16.95 -13.66
CA ARG A 104 9.35 15.89 -13.38
C ARG A 104 8.00 16.44 -12.92
N GLY A 105 7.81 17.76 -12.94
CA GLY A 105 6.64 18.42 -12.39
C GLY A 105 6.52 18.25 -10.87
N LEU A 106 7.64 18.16 -10.16
CA LEU A 106 7.70 18.05 -8.70
C LEU A 106 8.26 19.35 -8.09
N PRO A 107 7.75 19.79 -6.92
CA PRO A 107 8.20 21.04 -6.30
C PRO A 107 9.56 20.89 -5.59
N HIS A 108 10.07 22.00 -5.06
CA HIS A 108 11.20 22.03 -4.10
C HIS A 108 12.45 21.27 -4.57
N GLU A 109 13.01 21.62 -5.75
CA GLU A 109 14.19 20.94 -6.31
C GLU A 109 15.32 20.79 -5.28
N GLY A 110 15.89 19.58 -5.21
CA GLY A 110 16.97 19.25 -4.28
C GLY A 110 16.53 18.97 -2.84
N GLU A 111 15.34 19.41 -2.42
CA GLU A 111 14.81 19.10 -1.09
C GLU A 111 14.39 17.62 -1.00
N PRO A 112 14.56 16.98 0.17
CA PRO A 112 14.38 15.55 0.27
C PRO A 112 12.91 15.14 0.39
N MET A 113 12.44 14.36 -0.59
CA MET A 113 11.10 13.76 -0.67
C MET A 113 11.12 12.28 -0.26
N THR A 114 9.93 11.73 -0.03
CA THR A 114 9.75 10.28 0.13
C THR A 114 9.42 9.63 -1.20
N VAL A 115 10.15 8.55 -1.53
CA VAL A 115 9.86 7.68 -2.66
C VAL A 115 9.38 6.35 -2.14
N LEU A 116 8.15 5.99 -2.53
CA LEU A 116 7.52 4.72 -2.25
C LEU A 116 7.66 3.80 -3.48
N GLU A 117 8.31 2.66 -3.28
CA GLU A 117 8.31 1.54 -4.23
C GLU A 117 7.24 0.54 -3.76
N PHE A 118 6.12 0.50 -4.47
CA PHE A 118 5.04 -0.45 -4.21
C PHE A 118 5.19 -1.69 -5.09
N ARG A 119 5.08 -2.88 -4.49
CA ARG A 119 5.05 -4.15 -5.22
C ARG A 119 3.91 -5.04 -4.72
N HIS A 120 3.18 -5.63 -5.65
CA HIS A 120 2.28 -6.75 -5.36
C HIS A 120 2.79 -7.98 -6.11
N LEU A 121 3.35 -8.92 -5.37
CA LEU A 121 4.16 -10.04 -5.84
C LEU A 121 3.39 -11.35 -5.76
N GLY A 122 3.72 -12.31 -6.63
CA GLY A 122 3.17 -13.66 -6.57
C GLY A 122 1.94 -13.87 -7.47
N TRP A 123 1.70 -12.98 -8.43
CA TRP A 123 0.59 -13.12 -9.36
C TRP A 123 0.80 -14.31 -10.32
N SER A 124 -0.30 -15.03 -10.57
CA SER A 124 -0.38 -15.92 -11.73
C SER A 124 -0.18 -15.10 -13.01
N PRO A 125 0.69 -15.53 -13.94
CA PRO A 125 0.85 -14.88 -15.24
C PRO A 125 -0.45 -14.79 -16.05
N ASP A 126 -1.37 -15.74 -15.84
CA ASP A 126 -2.64 -15.84 -16.57
C ASP A 126 -3.81 -15.17 -15.83
N SER A 127 -3.52 -14.37 -14.79
CA SER A 127 -4.58 -13.72 -14.02
C SER A 127 -5.28 -12.62 -14.84
N GLU A 128 -6.58 -12.80 -15.08
CA GLU A 128 -7.42 -11.79 -15.74
C GLU A 128 -7.52 -10.48 -14.93
N PHE A 129 -7.26 -10.53 -13.62
CA PHE A 129 -7.35 -9.39 -12.71
C PHE A 129 -6.06 -8.59 -12.59
N LEU A 130 -4.94 -9.02 -13.18
CA LEU A 130 -3.65 -8.35 -13.04
C LEU A 130 -3.72 -6.88 -13.50
N GLY A 131 -4.29 -6.64 -14.69
CA GLY A 131 -4.45 -5.30 -15.25
C GLY A 131 -5.39 -4.42 -14.42
N PHE A 132 -6.55 -4.99 -14.03
CA PHE A 132 -7.53 -4.31 -13.18
C PHE A 132 -6.92 -3.88 -11.83
N CYS A 133 -6.27 -4.81 -11.13
CA CYS A 133 -5.66 -4.52 -9.84
C CYS A 133 -4.46 -3.58 -9.98
N SER A 134 -3.72 -3.62 -11.08
CA SER A 134 -2.65 -2.65 -11.35
C SER A 134 -3.18 -1.22 -11.37
N GLN A 135 -4.27 -0.97 -12.12
CA GLN A 135 -4.92 0.34 -12.14
C GLN A 135 -5.46 0.73 -10.76
N ALA A 136 -6.19 -0.17 -10.09
CA ALA A 136 -6.76 0.10 -8.77
C ALA A 136 -5.67 0.45 -7.73
N TRP A 137 -4.51 -0.21 -7.78
CA TRP A 137 -3.37 0.16 -6.94
C TRP A 137 -2.82 1.54 -7.26
N ALA A 138 -2.71 1.91 -8.54
CA ALA A 138 -2.25 3.25 -8.92
C ALA A 138 -3.16 4.34 -8.32
N GLU A 139 -4.48 4.19 -8.44
CA GLU A 139 -5.47 5.11 -7.88
C GLU A 139 -5.41 5.17 -6.35
N THR A 140 -5.35 4.00 -5.70
CA THR A 140 -5.24 3.87 -4.25
C THR A 140 -3.98 4.56 -3.72
N LEU A 141 -2.82 4.37 -4.36
CA LEU A 141 -1.55 4.99 -3.95
C LEU A 141 -1.54 6.52 -4.15
N VAL A 142 -2.32 7.05 -5.10
CA VAL A 142 -2.52 8.50 -5.24
C VAL A 142 -3.27 9.07 -4.03
N MET A 143 -4.20 8.31 -3.43
CA MET A 143 -4.90 8.72 -2.20
C MET A 143 -3.92 8.83 -1.02
N LEU A 144 -3.01 7.85 -0.86
CA LEU A 144 -1.95 7.91 0.15
C LEU A 144 -1.07 9.15 -0.03
N ARG A 145 -0.62 9.43 -1.27
CA ARG A 145 0.20 10.61 -1.58
C ARG A 145 -0.50 11.90 -1.14
N ARG A 146 -1.74 12.10 -1.58
CA ARG A 146 -2.54 13.29 -1.24
C ARG A 146 -2.71 13.46 0.27
N TRP A 147 -2.99 12.37 0.97
CA TRP A 147 -3.13 12.40 2.43
C TRP A 147 -1.80 12.77 3.11
N ALA A 148 -0.68 12.18 2.69
CA ALA A 148 0.61 12.46 3.31
C ALA A 148 1.07 13.91 3.08
N GLU A 149 0.91 14.41 1.85
CA GLU A 149 1.27 15.79 1.47
C GLU A 149 0.41 16.84 2.20
N SER A 150 -0.82 16.48 2.60
CA SER A 150 -1.67 17.37 3.40
C SER A 150 -1.43 17.28 4.91
N HIS A 151 -0.49 16.45 5.37
CA HIS A 151 -0.16 16.26 6.78
C HIS A 151 1.37 16.23 7.03
N PRO A 152 2.13 17.27 6.61
CA PRO A 152 3.59 17.27 6.71
C PRO A 152 4.10 17.20 8.16
N ASP A 153 3.29 17.60 9.13
CA ASP A 153 3.69 17.72 10.55
C ASP A 153 3.25 16.55 11.44
N LEU A 154 2.72 15.44 10.88
CA LEU A 154 2.37 14.28 11.70
C LEU A 154 3.64 13.71 12.36
N PRO A 155 3.71 13.68 13.71
CA PRO A 155 4.84 13.08 14.40
C PRO A 155 4.88 11.57 14.10
N ALA A 156 6.11 11.03 14.10
CA ALA A 156 6.38 9.60 13.95
C ALA A 156 5.69 8.76 15.04
#